data_AF-A0A961X8B3-F1
#
_entry.id   AF-A0A961X8B3-F1
#
_cell.length_a   1.000
_cell.length_b   1.000
_cell.length_c   1.000
_cell.angle_alpha   90.00
_cell.angle_beta   90.00
_cell.angle_gamma   90.00
#
_symmetry.space_group_name_H-M   'P 1'
#
loop_
_entity.id
_entity.type
_entity.pdbx_description
1 polymer ?
#
loop_
_entity_poly.entity_id
_entity_poly.type
_entity_poly.pdbx_seq_one_letter_code
_entity_poly.pdbx_strand_id
1 'polypeptide(L)' 'ELGATCVFAEPQFEPKLVSTVIEGTDANTGVIDPLGSELEDGPDLYFELIRGMAKSIRSCLSGEG' A
#
# COMPACT_ATOMS: atom_id res chain seq x y z
N GLU A 1 -0.89 17.64 14.83
CA GLU A 1 -0.87 16.31 14.17
C GLU A 1 -0.70 16.48 12.67
N LEU A 2 -0.12 15.48 12.00
CA LEU A 2 0.21 15.54 10.57
C LEU A 2 -1.01 15.29 9.65
N GLY A 3 -2.16 14.84 10.19
CA GLY A 3 -3.41 14.65 9.42
C GLY A 3 -3.27 13.65 8.28
N ALA A 4 -2.46 12.60 8.47
CA ALA A 4 -2.17 11.62 7.42
C ALA A 4 -3.42 10.84 7.02
N THR A 5 -3.73 10.82 5.72
CA THR A 5 -4.88 10.09 5.18
C THR A 5 -4.62 8.59 5.01
N CYS A 6 -3.36 8.20 4.77
CA CYS A 6 -3.01 6.84 4.40
C CYS A 6 -1.68 6.39 5.01
N VAL A 7 -1.63 5.13 5.44
CA VAL A 7 -0.42 4.39 5.78
C VAL A 7 -0.30 3.18 4.86
N PHE A 8 0.84 3.03 4.21
CA PHE A 8 1.11 1.91 3.31
C PHE A 8 2.03 0.89 3.97
N ALA A 9 1.61 -0.37 3.98
CA ALA A 9 2.44 -1.50 4.34
C ALA A 9 3.12 -2.04 3.07
N GLU A 10 4.25 -2.73 3.25
CA GLU A 10 4.79 -3.60 2.20
C GLU A 10 4.53 -5.05 2.59
N PRO A 11 4.31 -5.99 1.64
CA PRO A 11 4.00 -7.39 1.95
C PRO A 11 5.02 -8.07 2.89
N GLN A 12 6.28 -7.66 2.80
CA GLN A 12 7.40 -8.12 3.61
C GLN A 12 7.38 -7.61 5.07
N PHE A 13 6.48 -6.70 5.44
CA PHE A 13 6.34 -6.19 6.81
C PHE A 13 5.15 -6.79 7.54
N GLU A 14 5.32 -6.99 8.86
CA GLU A 14 4.31 -7.55 9.74
C GLU A 14 3.05 -6.66 9.81
N PRO A 15 1.86 -7.15 9.39
CA PRO A 15 0.64 -6.34 9.34
C PRO A 15 0.22 -5.74 10.69
N LYS A 16 0.57 -6.42 11.79
CA LYS A 16 0.24 -5.96 13.15
C LYS A 16 0.93 -4.64 13.51
N LEU A 17 2.12 -4.38 12.98
CA LEU A 17 2.83 -3.13 13.26
C LEU A 17 2.10 -1.93 12.67
N VAL A 18 1.49 -2.09 11.50
CA VAL A 18 0.69 -1.05 10.85
C VAL A 18 -0.54 -0.72 11.68
N SER A 19 -1.23 -1.72 12.24
CA SER A 19 -2.38 -1.49 13.11
C SER A 19 -2.03 -0.69 14.37
N THR A 20 -0.84 -0.91 14.94
CA THR A 20 -0.36 -0.13 16.10
C THR A 20 0.00 1.31 15.72
N VAL A 21 0.57 1.53 14.54
CA VAL A 21 0.95 2.88 14.07
C VAL A 21 -0.27 3.77 13.84
N ILE A 22 -1.38 3.21 13.37
CA ILE A 22 -2.61 3.96 13.08
C ILE A 22 -3.59 4.03 14.27
N GLU A 23 -3.27 3.39 15.40
CA GLU A 23 -4.16 3.34 16.56
C GLU A 23 -4.51 4.75 17.05
N GLY A 24 -5.80 5.04 17.17
CA GLY A 24 -6.30 6.37 17.55
C GLY A 24 -6.28 7.41 16.43
N THR A 25 -6.03 7.01 15.18
CA THR A 25 -6.11 7.88 13.98
C THR A 25 -7.21 7.42 13.03
N ASP A 26 -7.66 8.34 12.17
CA ASP A 26 -8.61 8.04 11.08
C ASP A 26 -7.90 7.67 9.76
N ALA A 27 -6.62 7.28 9.81
CA ALA A 27 -5.85 6.97 8.62
C ALA A 27 -6.29 5.64 8.00
N ASN A 28 -6.48 5.63 6.68
CA ASN A 28 -6.69 4.42 5.90
C ASN A 28 -5.39 3.63 5.78
N THR A 29 -5.51 2.34 5.46
CA THR A 29 -4.36 1.49 5.13
C THR A 29 -4.40 1.02 3.69
N GLY A 30 -3.21 0.81 3.12
CA GLY A 30 -3.03 0.16 1.83
C GLY A 30 -1.76 -0.69 1.81
N VAL A 31 -1.57 -1.46 0.76
CA VAL A 31 -0.35 -2.25 0.55
C VAL A 31 0.32 -1.81 -0.75
N ILE A 32 1.63 -1.55 -0.70
CA ILE A 32 2.47 -1.27 -1.86
C ILE A 32 3.60 -2.29 -1.86
N ASP A 33 3.74 -3.01 -2.97
CA ASP A 33 4.85 -3.93 -3.18
C ASP A 33 5.85 -3.31 -4.18
N PRO A 34 6.88 -2.59 -3.70
CA PRO A 34 7.87 -1.98 -4.59
C PRO A 34 8.82 -3.00 -5.23
N LEU A 35 8.85 -4.23 -4.70
CA LEU A 35 9.70 -5.30 -5.22
C LEU A 35 9.01 -6.10 -6.32
N GLY A 36 7.69 -5.97 -6.48
CA GLY A 36 6.92 -6.81 -7.38
C GLY A 36 7.01 -8.29 -7.00
N SER A 37 7.14 -8.58 -5.71
CA SER A 37 7.27 -9.93 -5.17
C SER A 37 6.10 -10.85 -5.51
N GLU A 38 4.93 -10.28 -5.79
CA GLU A 38 3.73 -11.01 -6.23
C GLU A 38 3.53 -11.05 -7.76
N LEU A 39 4.43 -10.45 -8.54
CA LEU A 39 4.33 -10.39 -10.01
C LEU A 39 5.17 -11.48 -10.68
N GLU A 40 4.71 -11.95 -11.84
CA GLU A 40 5.47 -12.88 -12.67
C GLU A 40 6.55 -12.16 -13.49
N ASP A 41 7.71 -12.80 -13.64
CA ASP A 41 8.79 -12.30 -14.47
C ASP A 41 8.35 -12.22 -15.95
N GLY A 42 8.55 -11.06 -16.57
CA GLY A 42 8.18 -10.88 -17.97
C GLY A 42 8.36 -9.45 -18.47
N PRO A 43 8.16 -9.22 -19.79
CA PRO A 43 8.27 -7.89 -20.39
C PRO A 43 7.24 -6.88 -19.84
N ASP A 44 6.13 -7.38 -19.28
CA ASP A 44 5.06 -6.54 -18.75
C ASP A 44 5.23 -6.18 -17.26
N LEU A 45 6.16 -6.84 -16.54
CA LEU A 45 6.35 -6.71 -15.09
C LEU A 45 6.44 -5.24 -14.65
N TYR A 46 7.27 -4.44 -15.31
CA TYR A 46 7.45 -3.03 -14.94
C TYR A 46 6.13 -2.25 -15.02
N PHE A 47 5.34 -2.50 -16.05
CA PHE A 47 4.09 -1.78 -16.26
C PHE A 47 3.01 -2.24 -15.28
N GLU A 48 2.97 -3.53 -14.96
CA GLU A 48 2.07 -4.07 -13.94
C GLU A 48 2.42 -3.56 -12.54
N LEU A 49 3.71 -3.52 -12.21
CA LEU A 49 4.22 -2.99 -10.94
C LEU A 49 3.78 -1.54 -10.71
N ILE A 50 4.09 -0.64 -11.65
CA ILE A 50 3.76 0.78 -11.51
C ILE A 50 2.23 1.00 -11.44
N ARG A 51 1.45 0.27 -12.24
CA ARG A 51 -0.02 0.38 -12.21
C ARG A 51 -0.62 -0.19 -10.93
N GLY A 52 -0.08 -1.29 -10.42
CA GLY A 52 -0.48 -1.92 -9.16
C GLY A 52 -0.28 -0.95 -8.00
N MET A 53 0.92 -0.38 -7.87
CA MET A 53 1.20 0.62 -6.83
C MET A 53 0.30 1.87 -6.97
N ALA A 54 0.10 2.38 -8.19
CA ALA A 54 -0.79 3.52 -8.42
C ALA A 54 -2.24 3.22 -8.01
N LYS A 55 -2.72 2.00 -8.28
CA LYS A 55 -4.05 1.54 -7.87
C LYS A 55 -4.17 1.48 -6.35
N SER A 56 -3.19 0.90 -5.66
CA SER A 56 -3.17 0.85 -4.18
C SER A 56 -3.19 2.25 -3.56
N ILE A 57 -2.38 3.17 -4.10
CA ILE A 57 -2.35 4.57 -3.65
C ILE A 57 -3.72 5.23 -3.85
N ARG A 58 -4.31 5.10 -5.04
CA ARG A 58 -5.63 5.65 -5.35
C ARG A 58 -6.71 5.09 -4.41
N SER A 59 -6.73 3.78 -4.19
CA SER A 59 -7.74 3.12 -3.35
C SER A 59 -7.71 3.69 -1.94
N CYS A 60 -6.53 3.74 -1.33
CA CYS A 60 -6.37 4.25 0.03
C CYS A 60 -6.78 5.73 0.13
N LEU A 61 -6.33 6.57 -0.81
CA LEU A 61 -6.62 8.01 -0.79
C LEU A 61 -8.09 8.35 -1.09
N SER A 62 -8.83 7.45 -1.74
CA SER A 62 -10.26 7.62 -2.03
C SER A 62 -11.17 7.07 -0.92
N GLY A 63 -10.62 6.39 0.09
CA GLY A 63 -11.42 5.70 1.10
C GLY A 63 -12.16 4.48 0.54
N GLU A 64 -11.78 4.01 -0.65
CA GLU A 64 -12.23 2.74 -1.21
C GLU A 64 -11.40 1.63 -0.54
N GLY A 65 -11.84 1.20 0.65
CA GLY A 65 -11.31 0.08 1.43
C GLY A 65 -12.30 -1.07 1.50
#